data_AF-A0A8X8KGP4-F1
#
_entry.id   AF-A0A8X8KGP4-F1
#
_cell.length_a   1.000
_cell.length_b   1.000
_cell.length_c   1.000
_cell.angle_alpha   90.00
_cell.angle_beta   90.00
_cell.angle_gamma   90.00
#
_symmetry.space_group_name_H-M   'P 1'
#
loop_
_entity.id
_entity.type
_entity.pdbx_description
1 polymer ?
#
loop_
_entity_poly.entity_id
_entity_poly.type
_entity_poly.pdbx_seq_one_letter_code
_entity_poly.pdbx_strand_id
1 'polypeptide(L)'
;NDINAIQDLVGNDAASLPVTTVTNDSVVLDTTAPTFVSAVVDPLGLSLTLTYNELLDFNLLHLPAAGSFAVTVGGQSVTVTGVVVAGNNVVLSLATVVTAGQPVTVAYTDPTAGNDINAIQDLVGNDAASLPVTTVTNDSVVLDTTAPTFVSAVVDPLGLSLTLTYNELLDFNLLHLPAAGSFAVTVGGQSVTVTGVVVAGNNVVLSLATVVTAGQPVTVAYTDPTAGNDINAIQDLVGNDAASLPVTTVTNDSVVLDTTAPTFVSAVVDPLGLSLTLTYNELLDFNLLHLPAAGSFAVTVGGQSVTVTGVVVAGNNVVLSLATVVTAGQPVTVAYTDPTAGNDINAIQDLVGNDAASLPVTTVTNDSVVLDTTAPTFVSAVVDPLGLSLTLTYNELLDFNLLHLPAAGSFAVTVGGQSVTVTGVVVAGNNVVLSLATVVTAGQPVTVAYTDPT
;
A
#
# COMPACT_ATOMS: atom_id res chain seq x y z
N ASN A 1 34.37 -24.93 -93.45
CA ASN A 1 34.37 -26.04 -92.47
C ASN A 1 35.04 -25.56 -91.20
N ASP A 2 34.30 -24.71 -90.49
CA ASP A 2 34.61 -24.31 -89.12
C ASP A 2 34.07 -25.39 -88.18
N ILE A 3 34.94 -26.03 -87.40
CA ILE A 3 34.59 -27.15 -86.50
C ILE A 3 33.50 -26.81 -85.47
N ASN A 4 33.20 -25.53 -85.26
CA ASN A 4 32.16 -25.07 -84.35
C ASN A 4 30.84 -24.69 -85.05
N ALA A 5 30.75 -24.81 -86.38
CA ALA A 5 29.51 -24.59 -87.11
C ALA A 5 28.54 -25.77 -86.92
N ILE A 6 27.25 -25.53 -87.13
CA ILE A 6 26.30 -26.62 -87.35
C ILE A 6 26.73 -27.30 -88.65
N GLN A 7 27.16 -28.56 -88.58
CA GLN A 7 27.66 -29.31 -89.73
C GLN A 7 26.81 -30.54 -90.02
N ASP A 8 26.81 -30.98 -91.27
CA ASP A 8 26.36 -32.33 -91.62
C ASP A 8 27.40 -33.41 -91.22
N LEU A 9 27.04 -34.69 -91.38
CA LEU A 9 27.88 -35.82 -90.97
C LEU A 9 29.21 -35.93 -91.73
N VAL A 10 29.36 -35.21 -92.85
CA VAL A 10 30.59 -35.16 -93.66
C VAL A 10 31.32 -33.82 -93.55
N GLY A 11 30.88 -32.95 -92.62
CA GLY A 11 31.58 -31.74 -92.20
C GLY A 11 31.25 -30.49 -92.99
N ASN A 12 30.17 -30.46 -93.78
CA ASN A 12 29.74 -29.25 -94.47
C ASN A 12 29.00 -28.31 -93.51
N ASP A 13 29.45 -27.06 -93.42
CA ASP A 13 28.82 -26.04 -92.57
C ASP A 13 27.42 -25.68 -93.12
N ALA A 14 26.43 -25.61 -92.24
CA ALA A 14 25.11 -25.07 -92.56
C ALA A 14 25.22 -23.57 -92.90
N ALA A 15 24.35 -23.11 -93.80
CA ALA A 15 24.23 -21.68 -94.08
C ALA A 15 23.72 -20.91 -92.85
N SER A 16 24.13 -19.65 -92.70
CA SER A 16 23.63 -18.78 -91.64
C SER A 16 22.11 -18.65 -91.72
N LEU A 17 21.42 -18.90 -90.60
CA LEU A 17 19.98 -18.75 -90.50
C LEU A 17 19.64 -17.24 -90.42
N PRO A 18 18.93 -16.65 -91.40
CA PRO A 18 18.46 -15.27 -91.28
C PRO A 18 17.41 -15.17 -90.15
N VAL A 19 17.11 -13.95 -89.70
CA VAL A 19 16.06 -13.72 -88.68
C VAL A 19 14.77 -14.40 -89.14
N THR A 20 14.40 -15.44 -88.40
CA THR A 20 13.26 -16.31 -88.70
C THR A 20 12.27 -16.20 -87.55
N THR A 21 11.00 -15.94 -87.86
CA THR A 21 9.94 -15.98 -86.85
C THR A 21 9.77 -17.41 -86.35
N VAL A 22 9.91 -17.61 -85.05
CA VAL A 22 9.68 -18.91 -84.40
C VAL A 22 8.25 -18.97 -83.85
N THR A 23 7.60 -20.12 -84.00
CA THR A 23 6.35 -20.40 -83.30
C THR A 23 6.71 -20.85 -81.88
N ASN A 24 6.18 -20.15 -80.87
CA ASN A 24 6.29 -20.58 -79.47
C ASN A 24 5.06 -21.44 -79.14
N ASP A 25 5.24 -22.76 -79.14
CA ASP A 25 4.18 -23.74 -78.85
C ASP A 25 4.09 -24.09 -77.34
N SER A 26 4.65 -23.27 -76.45
CA SER A 26 4.50 -23.47 -75.01
C SER A 26 3.04 -23.28 -74.58
N VAL A 27 2.44 -24.36 -74.06
CA VAL A 27 1.03 -24.44 -73.63
C VAL A 27 0.86 -24.60 -72.11
N VAL A 28 1.95 -24.63 -71.36
CA VAL A 28 1.87 -24.72 -69.89
C VAL A 28 1.71 -23.31 -69.35
N LEU A 29 0.45 -22.92 -69.14
CA LEU A 29 0.17 -21.80 -68.26
C LEU A 29 0.64 -22.22 -66.86
N ASP A 30 1.54 -21.44 -66.28
CA ASP A 30 1.83 -21.62 -64.88
C ASP A 30 0.59 -21.22 -64.07
N THR A 31 0.03 -22.19 -63.36
CA THR A 31 -1.14 -22.02 -62.50
C THR A 31 -0.80 -22.34 -61.05
N THR A 32 0.48 -22.47 -60.74
CA THR A 32 0.94 -22.81 -59.39
C THR A 32 1.16 -21.52 -58.65
N ALA A 33 0.43 -21.31 -57.55
CA ALA A 33 0.64 -20.15 -56.70
C ALA A 33 1.86 -20.31 -55.80
N PRO A 34 2.53 -19.21 -55.41
CA PRO A 34 3.55 -19.24 -54.38
C PRO A 34 3.01 -19.79 -53.06
N THR A 35 3.79 -20.65 -52.42
CA THR A 35 3.51 -21.25 -51.11
C THR A 35 4.53 -20.80 -50.09
N PHE A 36 4.04 -20.45 -48.89
CA PHE A 36 4.86 -20.00 -47.77
C PHE A 36 5.77 -21.12 -47.28
N VAL A 37 7.05 -20.81 -47.05
CA VAL A 37 8.08 -21.75 -46.59
C VAL A 37 8.53 -21.43 -45.17
N SER A 38 8.89 -20.19 -44.88
CA SER A 38 9.41 -19.78 -43.57
C SER A 38 9.29 -18.28 -43.33
N ALA A 39 9.35 -17.88 -42.07
CA ALA A 39 9.44 -16.48 -41.68
C ALA A 39 10.52 -16.29 -40.62
N VAL A 40 11.38 -15.29 -40.82
CA VAL A 40 12.53 -15.02 -39.95
C VAL A 40 12.69 -13.51 -39.72
N VAL A 41 12.84 -13.10 -38.45
CA VAL A 41 13.27 -11.73 -38.09
C VAL A 41 14.79 -11.63 -38.22
N ASP A 42 15.29 -10.54 -38.79
CA ASP A 42 16.71 -10.32 -38.98
C ASP A 42 17.48 -10.06 -37.66
N PRO A 43 18.81 -10.18 -37.65
CA PRO A 43 19.62 -9.96 -36.44
C PRO A 43 19.48 -8.57 -35.81
N LEU A 44 19.10 -7.54 -36.58
CA LEU A 44 18.87 -6.20 -36.07
C LEU A 44 17.44 -5.99 -35.56
N GLY A 45 16.55 -6.96 -35.71
CA GLY A 45 15.17 -6.91 -35.23
C GLY A 45 14.27 -5.95 -35.99
N LEU A 46 14.71 -5.39 -37.12
CA LEU A 46 13.98 -4.33 -37.85
C LEU A 46 13.30 -4.84 -39.12
N SER A 47 13.62 -6.06 -39.55
CA SER A 47 13.04 -6.66 -40.74
C SER A 47 12.53 -8.08 -40.47
N LEU A 48 11.38 -8.40 -41.04
CA LEU A 48 10.80 -9.74 -41.06
C LEU A 48 10.76 -10.25 -42.50
N THR A 49 11.45 -11.35 -42.79
CA THR A 49 11.48 -11.96 -44.13
C THR A 49 10.57 -13.17 -44.18
N LEU A 50 9.56 -13.15 -45.06
CA LEU A 50 8.77 -14.31 -45.45
C LEU A 50 9.39 -14.91 -46.72
N THR A 51 9.70 -16.21 -46.70
CA THR A 51 10.27 -16.95 -47.83
C THR A 51 9.18 -17.80 -48.47
N TYR A 52 9.12 -17.78 -49.80
CA TYR A 52 8.22 -18.59 -50.61
C TYR A 52 9.01 -19.62 -51.44
N ASN A 53 8.32 -20.62 -51.98
CA ASN A 53 8.93 -21.71 -52.75
C ASN A 53 9.36 -21.31 -54.17
N GLU A 54 9.01 -20.11 -54.63
CA GLU A 54 9.24 -19.64 -56.00
C GLU A 54 9.46 -18.13 -56.09
N LEU A 55 9.80 -17.67 -57.30
CA LEU A 55 10.13 -16.28 -57.59
C LEU A 55 8.87 -15.41 -57.61
N LEU A 56 8.88 -14.34 -56.83
CA LEU A 56 7.74 -13.43 -56.70
C LEU A 56 7.84 -12.24 -57.67
N ASP A 57 6.71 -11.62 -57.97
CA ASP A 57 6.66 -10.36 -58.69
C ASP A 57 7.25 -9.21 -57.85
N PHE A 58 8.37 -8.68 -58.32
CA PHE A 58 9.11 -7.59 -57.68
C PHE A 58 8.78 -6.20 -58.27
N ASN A 59 7.75 -6.10 -59.11
CA ASN A 59 7.30 -4.83 -59.63
C ASN A 59 6.79 -3.92 -58.50
N LEU A 60 7.41 -2.74 -58.36
CA LEU A 60 7.10 -1.78 -57.30
C LEU A 60 5.64 -1.27 -57.30
N LEU A 61 4.93 -1.43 -58.43
CA LEU A 61 3.51 -1.08 -58.53
C LEU A 61 2.56 -2.22 -58.12
N HIS A 62 3.09 -3.43 -57.89
CA HIS A 62 2.31 -4.65 -57.61
C HIS A 62 2.57 -5.20 -56.19
N LEU A 63 3.23 -4.42 -55.33
CA LEU A 63 3.59 -4.87 -54.00
C LEU A 63 2.34 -4.95 -53.09
N PRO A 64 2.27 -5.95 -52.21
CA PRO A 64 1.22 -5.98 -51.20
C PRO A 64 1.27 -4.77 -50.27
N ALA A 65 0.09 -4.30 -49.88
CA ALA A 65 -0.01 -3.20 -48.94
C ALA A 65 0.52 -3.62 -47.56
N ALA A 66 1.21 -2.72 -46.86
CA ALA A 66 1.68 -2.98 -45.49
C ALA A 66 0.55 -3.40 -44.53
N GLY A 67 -0.67 -2.87 -44.72
CA GLY A 67 -1.85 -3.23 -43.94
C GLY A 67 -2.39 -4.64 -44.18
N SER A 68 -1.90 -5.36 -45.20
CA SER A 68 -2.22 -6.77 -45.44
C SER A 68 -1.48 -7.71 -44.47
N PHE A 69 -0.53 -7.18 -43.70
CA PHE A 69 0.28 -7.94 -42.74
C PHE A 69 -0.08 -7.55 -41.30
N ALA A 70 -0.35 -8.55 -40.47
CA ALA A 70 -0.51 -8.39 -39.03
C ALA A 70 0.68 -9.05 -38.32
N VAL A 71 1.56 -8.23 -37.76
CA VAL A 71 2.73 -8.69 -36.99
C VAL A 71 2.48 -8.45 -35.51
N THR A 72 2.77 -9.44 -34.67
CA THR A 72 2.79 -9.27 -33.21
C THR A 72 4.14 -9.71 -32.63
N VAL A 73 4.60 -9.01 -31.60
CA VAL A 73 5.86 -9.23 -30.88
C VAL A 73 5.55 -9.14 -29.40
N GLY A 74 5.87 -10.17 -28.61
CA GLY A 74 5.54 -10.18 -27.17
C GLY A 74 4.05 -10.04 -26.87
N GLY A 75 3.18 -10.42 -27.83
CA GLY A 75 1.72 -10.23 -27.74
C GLY A 75 1.20 -8.86 -28.18
N GLN A 76 2.08 -7.89 -28.45
CA GLN A 76 1.70 -6.54 -28.90
C GLN A 76 1.79 -6.39 -30.41
N SER A 77 0.87 -5.62 -31.01
CA SER A 77 0.88 -5.38 -32.46
C SER A 77 2.01 -4.44 -32.87
N VAL A 78 2.75 -4.83 -33.91
CA VAL A 78 3.82 -4.03 -34.51
C VAL A 78 3.40 -3.59 -35.90
N THR A 79 3.51 -2.28 -36.16
CA THR A 79 3.18 -1.70 -37.46
C THR A 79 4.23 -2.09 -38.49
N VAL A 80 3.78 -2.57 -39.66
CA VAL A 80 4.63 -2.74 -40.84
C VAL A 80 4.72 -1.39 -41.56
N THR A 81 5.94 -0.91 -41.76
CA THR A 81 6.22 0.42 -42.36
C THR A 81 6.63 0.35 -43.82
N GLY A 82 7.01 -0.84 -44.30
CA GLY A 82 7.43 -1.06 -45.67
C GLY A 82 7.35 -2.53 -46.05
N VAL A 83 7.16 -2.77 -47.34
CA VAL A 83 7.11 -4.11 -47.95
C VAL A 83 8.02 -4.07 -49.18
N VAL A 84 8.94 -5.01 -49.28
CA VAL A 84 9.83 -5.18 -50.43
C VAL A 84 9.77 -6.63 -50.88
N VAL A 85 9.62 -6.86 -52.18
CA VAL A 85 9.77 -8.20 -52.76
C VAL A 85 11.14 -8.32 -53.42
N ALA A 86 11.89 -9.36 -53.05
CA ALA A 86 13.22 -9.63 -53.57
C ALA A 86 13.44 -11.13 -53.77
N GLY A 87 13.46 -11.57 -55.02
CA GLY A 87 13.55 -13.00 -55.31
C GLY A 87 12.31 -13.74 -54.81
N ASN A 88 12.50 -14.75 -53.98
CA ASN A 88 11.42 -15.54 -53.40
C ASN A 88 10.92 -14.97 -52.07
N ASN A 89 11.36 -13.77 -51.70
CA ASN A 89 11.17 -13.23 -50.36
C ASN A 89 10.29 -11.98 -50.36
N VAL A 90 9.42 -11.88 -49.37
CA VAL A 90 8.76 -10.64 -48.95
C VAL A 90 9.45 -10.16 -47.68
N VAL A 91 10.09 -9.00 -47.72
CA VAL A 91 10.77 -8.37 -46.59
C VAL A 91 9.90 -7.24 -46.06
N LEU A 92 9.46 -7.36 -44.82
CA LEU A 92 8.67 -6.37 -44.10
C LEU A 92 9.59 -5.52 -43.22
N SER A 93 9.47 -4.21 -43.29
CA SER A 93 10.12 -3.29 -42.34
C SER A 93 9.21 -3.06 -41.14
N LEU A 94 9.73 -3.23 -39.93
CA LEU A 94 8.97 -3.12 -38.68
C LEU A 94 9.16 -1.74 -38.05
N ALA A 95 8.09 -1.17 -37.49
CA ALA A 95 8.14 0.14 -36.83
C ALA A 95 8.92 0.13 -35.51
N THR A 96 9.02 -1.03 -34.87
CA THR A 96 9.70 -1.23 -33.59
C THR A 96 10.70 -2.37 -33.73
N VAL A 97 11.84 -2.23 -33.07
CA VAL A 97 12.86 -3.28 -33.01
C VAL A 97 12.29 -4.48 -32.25
N VAL A 98 12.41 -5.66 -32.85
CA VAL A 98 12.19 -6.95 -32.19
C VAL A 98 13.44 -7.31 -31.43
N THR A 99 13.33 -7.52 -30.13
CA THR A 99 14.44 -7.95 -29.28
C THR A 99 14.54 -9.47 -29.21
N ALA A 100 15.71 -9.97 -28.85
CA ALA A 100 16.00 -11.39 -28.73
C ALA A 100 15.06 -12.06 -27.73
N GLY A 101 14.56 -13.25 -28.07
CA GLY A 101 13.71 -14.04 -27.18
C GLY A 101 12.23 -13.67 -27.19
N GLN A 102 11.85 -12.50 -27.73
CA GLN A 102 10.44 -12.14 -27.88
C GLN A 102 9.72 -13.10 -28.86
N PRO A 103 8.53 -13.63 -28.52
CA PRO A 103 7.74 -14.43 -29.44
C PRO A 103 7.17 -13.53 -30.55
N VAL A 104 7.33 -13.94 -31.81
CA VAL A 104 6.86 -13.19 -32.97
C VAL A 104 5.87 -14.02 -33.78
N THR A 105 4.77 -13.39 -34.20
CA THR A 105 3.85 -14.00 -35.17
C THR A 105 3.55 -13.06 -36.33
N VAL A 106 3.23 -13.63 -37.48
CA VAL A 106 2.78 -12.91 -38.66
C VAL A 106 1.56 -13.59 -39.26
N ALA A 107 0.62 -12.79 -39.76
CA ALA A 107 -0.43 -13.22 -40.67
C ALA A 107 -0.42 -12.32 -41.92
N TYR A 108 -0.82 -12.89 -43.05
CA TYR A 108 -1.00 -12.17 -44.31
C TYR A 108 -2.42 -12.39 -44.81
N THR A 109 -3.09 -11.30 -45.20
CA THR A 109 -4.42 -11.35 -45.81
C THR A 109 -4.31 -11.00 -47.28
N ASP A 110 -4.69 -11.95 -48.11
CA ASP A 110 -4.86 -11.77 -49.54
C ASP A 110 -5.96 -10.73 -49.81
N PRO A 111 -5.71 -9.65 -50.59
CA PRO A 111 -6.67 -8.56 -50.75
C PRO A 111 -8.01 -9.03 -51.34
N THR A 112 -7.98 -10.01 -52.22
CA THR A 112 -9.17 -10.63 -52.80
C THR A 112 -9.07 -12.15 -52.80
N ALA A 113 -10.09 -12.85 -53.32
CA ALA A 113 -10.11 -14.32 -53.37
C ALA A 113 -9.57 -14.89 -54.70
N GLY A 114 -9.10 -14.04 -55.61
CA GLY A 114 -8.55 -14.46 -56.89
C GLY A 114 -7.47 -13.47 -57.33
N ASN A 115 -6.77 -13.82 -58.41
CA ASN A 115 -5.54 -13.12 -58.78
C ASN A 115 -5.68 -11.60 -58.91
N ASP A 116 -4.92 -10.85 -58.11
CA ASP A 116 -4.91 -9.40 -58.10
C ASP A 116 -3.51 -8.77 -57.90
N ILE A 117 -3.36 -7.60 -58.50
CA ILE A 117 -2.08 -6.92 -58.64
C ILE A 117 -1.45 -6.47 -57.32
N ASN A 118 -2.16 -6.50 -56.18
CA ASN A 118 -1.59 -6.12 -54.89
C ASN A 118 -1.49 -7.32 -53.92
N ALA A 119 -1.55 -8.55 -54.43
CA ALA A 119 -1.27 -9.74 -53.64
C ALA A 119 0.24 -10.08 -53.62
N ILE A 120 0.63 -10.99 -52.73
CA ILE A 120 1.91 -11.71 -52.89
C ILE A 120 1.69 -12.68 -54.06
N GLN A 121 2.39 -12.48 -55.17
CA GLN A 121 2.11 -13.21 -56.41
C GLN A 121 3.39 -13.59 -57.15
N ASP A 122 3.32 -14.61 -58.00
CA ASP A 122 4.41 -15.01 -58.88
C ASP A 122 4.58 -14.05 -60.08
N LEU A 123 5.56 -14.31 -60.95
CA LEU A 123 5.83 -13.50 -62.14
C LEU A 123 4.73 -13.51 -63.21
N VAL A 124 3.80 -14.46 -63.16
CA VAL A 124 2.67 -14.56 -64.11
C VAL A 124 1.34 -14.13 -63.50
N GLY A 125 1.35 -13.75 -62.22
CA GLY A 125 0.22 -13.20 -61.46
C GLY A 125 -0.66 -14.27 -60.80
N ASN A 126 -0.13 -15.42 -60.36
CA ASN A 126 -0.85 -16.31 -59.43
C ASN A 126 -0.61 -15.88 -57.97
N ASP A 127 -1.68 -15.73 -57.21
CA ASP A 127 -1.62 -15.21 -55.84
C ASP A 127 -1.35 -16.29 -54.82
N ALA A 128 -0.45 -15.99 -53.89
CA ALA A 128 -0.28 -16.76 -52.67
C ALA A 128 -1.52 -16.62 -51.79
N ALA A 129 -2.01 -17.74 -51.27
CA ALA A 129 -3.13 -17.73 -50.34
C ALA A 129 -2.81 -16.94 -49.06
N SER A 130 -3.87 -16.43 -48.41
CA SER A 130 -3.77 -15.82 -47.08
C SER A 130 -3.03 -16.74 -46.09
N LEU A 131 -2.09 -16.16 -45.34
CA LEU A 131 -1.32 -16.86 -44.31
C LEU A 131 -2.03 -16.68 -42.96
N PRO A 132 -2.54 -17.76 -42.32
CA PRO A 132 -3.03 -17.66 -40.95
C PRO A 132 -1.90 -17.28 -39.99
N VAL A 133 -2.24 -16.88 -38.75
CA VAL A 133 -1.25 -16.54 -37.71
C VAL A 133 -0.20 -17.64 -37.60
N THR A 134 1.03 -17.30 -37.94
CA THR A 134 2.17 -18.20 -38.04
C THR A 134 3.29 -17.70 -37.15
N THR A 135 3.89 -18.61 -36.39
CA THR A 135 5.07 -18.30 -35.57
C THR A 135 6.28 -18.02 -36.44
N VAL A 136 7.04 -17.00 -36.06
CA VAL A 136 8.22 -16.53 -36.78
C VAL A 136 9.47 -16.91 -35.98
N THR A 137 10.53 -17.35 -36.67
CA THR A 137 11.84 -17.53 -36.04
C THR A 137 12.44 -16.15 -35.78
N ASN A 138 12.74 -15.85 -34.51
CA ASN A 138 13.35 -14.58 -34.12
C ASN A 138 14.87 -14.74 -34.01
N ASP A 139 15.61 -14.35 -35.05
CA ASP A 139 17.09 -14.36 -35.05
C ASP A 139 17.68 -13.02 -34.56
N SER A 140 16.87 -12.12 -34.01
CA SER A 140 17.35 -10.86 -33.44
C SER A 140 18.39 -11.11 -32.35
N VAL A 141 19.49 -10.34 -32.41
CA VAL A 141 20.52 -10.30 -31.36
C VAL A 141 20.43 -9.03 -30.52
N VAL A 142 19.42 -8.18 -30.77
CA VAL A 142 19.19 -6.97 -29.98
C VAL A 142 18.61 -7.38 -28.64
N LEU A 143 19.32 -7.12 -27.56
CA LEU A 143 18.82 -7.42 -26.21
C LEU A 143 17.72 -6.43 -25.83
N ASP A 144 16.67 -6.94 -25.19
CA ASP A 144 15.74 -6.10 -24.48
C ASP A 144 16.38 -5.65 -23.16
N THR A 145 16.40 -4.34 -22.94
CA THR A 145 16.98 -3.74 -21.73
C THR A 145 15.98 -2.79 -21.05
N THR A 146 14.72 -2.79 -21.49
CA THR A 146 13.68 -1.96 -20.91
C THR A 146 12.97 -2.74 -19.82
N ALA A 147 13.03 -2.25 -18.60
CA ALA A 147 12.37 -2.88 -17.47
C ALA A 147 10.90 -2.43 -17.33
N PRO A 148 10.04 -3.27 -16.70
CA PRO A 148 8.67 -2.89 -16.39
C PRO A 148 8.61 -1.66 -15.48
N THR A 149 7.67 -0.78 -15.77
CA THR A 149 7.39 0.44 -15.00
C THR A 149 5.99 0.40 -14.40
N PHE A 150 5.89 0.79 -13.14
CA PHE A 150 4.64 0.83 -12.40
C PHE A 150 3.67 1.87 -12.99
N VAL A 151 2.40 1.49 -13.13
CA VAL A 151 1.31 2.32 -13.69
C VAL A 151 0.29 2.70 -12.63
N SER A 152 -0.23 1.73 -11.88
CA SER A 152 -1.30 1.95 -10.89
C SER A 152 -1.39 0.84 -9.87
N ALA A 153 -2.01 1.13 -8.72
CA ALA A 153 -2.36 0.13 -7.73
C ALA A 153 -3.79 0.32 -7.24
N VAL A 154 -4.56 -0.77 -7.17
CA VAL A 154 -5.99 -0.75 -6.80
C VAL A 154 -6.33 -1.94 -5.89
N VAL A 155 -7.03 -1.68 -4.78
CA VAL A 155 -7.66 -2.72 -3.94
C VAL A 155 -8.99 -3.13 -4.55
N ASP A 156 -9.27 -4.42 -4.59
CA ASP A 156 -10.50 -4.97 -5.15
C ASP A 156 -11.75 -4.66 -4.29
N PRO A 157 -12.97 -4.80 -4.85
CA PRO A 157 -14.20 -4.51 -4.11
C PRO A 157 -14.42 -5.33 -2.84
N LEU A 158 -13.83 -6.52 -2.74
CA LEU A 158 -13.91 -7.35 -1.53
C LEU A 158 -12.84 -7.00 -0.48
N GLY A 159 -11.91 -6.09 -0.80
CA GLY A 159 -10.86 -5.64 0.09
C GLY A 159 -9.78 -6.69 0.38
N LEU A 160 -9.75 -7.80 -0.34
CA LEU A 160 -8.87 -8.94 -0.06
C LEU A 160 -7.71 -9.06 -1.04
N SER A 161 -7.70 -8.28 -2.11
CA SER A 161 -6.65 -8.29 -3.11
C SER A 161 -6.23 -6.88 -3.49
N LEU A 162 -4.94 -6.70 -3.71
CA LEU A 162 -4.33 -5.47 -4.21
C LEU A 162 -3.64 -5.77 -5.54
N THR A 163 -4.06 -5.12 -6.62
CA THR A 163 -3.48 -5.30 -7.95
C THR A 163 -2.55 -4.14 -8.28
N LEU A 164 -1.28 -4.42 -8.55
CA LEU A 164 -0.32 -3.49 -9.15
C LEU A 164 -0.28 -3.74 -10.65
N THR A 165 -0.43 -2.70 -11.46
CA THR A 165 -0.38 -2.76 -12.92
C THR A 165 0.91 -2.13 -13.42
N TYR A 166 1.53 -2.79 -14.40
CA TYR A 166 2.74 -2.36 -15.09
C TYR A 166 2.45 -2.07 -16.56
N ASN A 167 3.37 -1.37 -17.24
CA ASN A 167 3.22 -0.95 -18.63
C ASN A 167 3.46 -2.07 -19.65
N GLU A 168 3.88 -3.26 -19.21
CA GLU A 168 4.23 -4.38 -20.08
C GLU A 168 3.93 -5.74 -19.44
N LEU A 169 4.07 -6.79 -20.25
CA LEU A 169 3.81 -8.17 -19.86
C LEU A 169 4.91 -8.68 -18.92
N LEU A 170 4.50 -9.20 -17.76
CA LEU A 170 5.41 -9.69 -16.74
C LEU A 170 5.65 -11.19 -16.87
N ASP A 171 6.77 -11.67 -16.34
CA ASP A 171 7.04 -13.10 -16.19
C ASP A 171 6.06 -13.73 -15.18
N PHE A 172 5.21 -14.62 -15.68
CA PHE A 172 4.18 -15.34 -14.93
C PHE A 172 4.63 -16.75 -14.51
N ASN A 173 5.91 -17.11 -14.68
CA ASN A 173 6.44 -18.38 -14.22
C ASN A 173 6.34 -18.49 -12.70
N LEU A 174 5.65 -19.53 -12.22
CA LEU A 174 5.38 -19.75 -10.79
C LEU A 174 6.65 -19.90 -9.93
N LEU A 175 7.81 -20.22 -10.54
CA LEU A 175 9.10 -20.32 -9.85
C LEU A 175 9.84 -18.98 -9.76
N HIS A 176 9.41 -17.98 -10.54
CA HIS A 176 10.06 -16.67 -10.65
C HIS A 176 9.29 -15.54 -9.95
N LEU A 177 8.18 -15.86 -9.28
CA LEU A 177 7.35 -14.86 -8.63
C LEU A 177 8.13 -14.14 -7.51
N PRO A 178 7.88 -12.85 -7.28
CA PRO A 178 8.41 -12.15 -6.13
C PRO A 178 7.90 -12.72 -4.82
N ALA A 179 8.74 -12.72 -3.80
CA ALA A 179 8.35 -13.16 -2.47
C ALA A 179 7.32 -12.19 -1.86
N ALA A 180 6.35 -12.70 -1.10
CA ALA A 180 5.37 -11.86 -0.40
C ALA A 180 6.02 -10.82 0.53
N GLY A 181 7.18 -11.14 1.12
CA GLY A 181 7.96 -10.24 1.96
C GLY A 181 8.65 -9.09 1.23
N SER A 182 8.67 -9.09 -0.12
CA SER A 182 9.15 -7.96 -0.92
C SER A 182 8.14 -6.80 -0.98
N PHE A 183 6.91 -7.02 -0.50
CA PHE A 183 5.84 -6.03 -0.47
C PHE A 183 5.56 -5.57 0.95
N ALA A 184 5.53 -4.25 1.14
CA ALA A 184 5.05 -3.63 2.37
C ALA A 184 3.72 -2.94 2.08
N VAL A 185 2.62 -3.52 2.56
CA VAL A 185 1.27 -2.93 2.43
C VAL A 185 0.87 -2.36 3.78
N THR A 186 0.36 -1.13 3.79
CA THR A 186 -0.27 -0.55 4.98
C THR A 186 -1.70 -0.13 4.68
N VAL A 187 -2.57 -0.26 5.68
CA VAL A 187 -3.99 0.06 5.62
C VAL A 187 -4.33 0.80 6.91
N GLY A 188 -4.85 2.01 6.81
CA GLY A 188 -5.07 2.86 8.00
C GLY A 188 -3.79 3.15 8.79
N GLY A 189 -2.62 3.09 8.14
CA GLY A 189 -1.31 3.22 8.78
C GLY A 189 -0.77 1.95 9.47
N GLN A 190 -1.55 0.87 9.53
CA GLN A 190 -1.13 -0.41 10.11
C GLN A 190 -0.60 -1.34 9.01
N SER A 191 0.44 -2.13 9.31
CA SER A 191 0.99 -3.10 8.35
C SER A 191 0.02 -4.25 8.12
N VAL A 192 -0.22 -4.59 6.85
CA VAL A 192 -1.02 -5.74 6.45
C VAL A 192 -0.11 -6.77 5.77
N THR A 193 -0.16 -8.00 6.26
CA THR A 193 0.62 -9.11 5.71
C THR A 193 0.10 -9.49 4.33
N VAL A 194 1.01 -9.57 3.35
CA VAL A 194 0.75 -10.19 2.05
C VAL A 194 0.86 -11.72 2.21
N THR A 195 -0.19 -12.44 1.82
CA THR A 195 -0.28 -13.91 1.98
C THR A 195 -0.05 -14.67 0.67
N GLY A 196 -0.09 -13.97 -0.46
CA GLY A 196 0.13 -14.56 -1.78
C GLY A 196 0.46 -13.50 -2.81
N VAL A 197 1.20 -13.90 -3.83
CA VAL A 197 1.59 -13.08 -4.97
C VAL A 197 1.29 -13.90 -6.23
N VAL A 198 0.58 -13.31 -7.18
CA VAL A 198 0.29 -13.90 -8.49
C VAL A 198 0.63 -12.89 -9.57
N VAL A 199 1.27 -13.32 -10.64
CA VAL A 199 1.48 -12.51 -11.84
C VAL A 199 0.53 -12.98 -12.94
N ALA A 200 -0.22 -12.05 -13.52
CA ALA A 200 -1.16 -12.33 -14.60
C ALA A 200 -1.17 -11.18 -15.61
N GLY A 201 -0.62 -11.42 -16.81
CA GLY A 201 -0.46 -10.37 -17.81
C GLY A 201 0.51 -9.30 -17.29
N ASN A 202 0.04 -8.05 -17.29
CA ASN A 202 0.83 -6.90 -16.82
C ASN A 202 0.61 -6.60 -15.33
N ASN A 203 -0.03 -7.52 -14.59
CA ASN A 203 -0.48 -7.28 -13.23
C ASN A 203 0.24 -8.20 -12.23
N VAL A 204 0.60 -7.63 -11.09
CA VAL A 204 0.94 -8.35 -9.86
C VAL A 204 -0.24 -8.24 -8.91
N VAL A 205 -0.87 -9.36 -8.57
CA VAL A 205 -2.01 -9.43 -7.65
C VAL A 205 -1.53 -9.97 -6.31
N LEU A 206 -1.69 -9.17 -5.27
CA LEU A 206 -1.32 -9.49 -3.88
C LEU A 206 -2.57 -9.90 -3.11
N SER A 207 -2.52 -11.03 -2.42
CA SER A 207 -3.57 -11.43 -1.46
C SER A 207 -3.27 -10.84 -0.08
N LEU A 208 -4.25 -10.18 0.54
CA LEU A 208 -4.09 -9.52 1.83
C LEU A 208 -4.60 -10.40 2.98
N ALA A 209 -3.90 -10.41 4.11
CA ALA A 209 -4.29 -11.20 5.29
C ALA A 209 -5.55 -10.64 5.99
N THR A 210 -5.79 -9.34 5.86
CA THR A 210 -6.92 -8.64 6.46
C THR A 210 -7.71 -7.93 5.37
N VAL A 211 -9.02 -7.91 5.52
CA VAL A 211 -9.91 -7.16 4.62
C VAL A 211 -9.61 -5.67 4.77
N VAL A 212 -9.39 -5.01 3.64
CA VAL A 212 -9.37 -3.55 3.52
C VAL A 212 -10.82 -3.08 3.43
N THR A 213 -11.21 -2.20 4.33
CA THR A 213 -12.55 -1.60 4.35
C THR A 213 -12.58 -0.30 3.56
N ALA A 214 -13.76 0.09 3.11
CA ALA A 214 -14.01 1.29 2.33
C ALA A 214 -13.56 2.53 3.10
N GLY A 215 -12.86 3.45 2.42
CA GLY A 215 -12.40 4.71 3.02
C GLY A 215 -11.08 4.63 3.78
N GLN A 216 -10.58 3.43 4.13
CA GLN A 216 -9.26 3.32 4.74
C GLN A 216 -8.15 3.70 3.73
N PRO A 217 -7.16 4.52 4.13
CA PRO A 217 -6.02 4.85 3.28
C PRO A 217 -5.12 3.62 3.12
N VAL A 218 -4.73 3.32 1.89
CA VAL A 218 -3.87 2.16 1.57
C VAL A 218 -2.59 2.65 0.91
N THR A 219 -1.46 2.09 1.33
CA THR A 219 -0.19 2.28 0.63
C THR A 219 0.50 0.95 0.36
N VAL A 220 1.32 0.92 -0.68
CA VAL A 220 2.17 -0.21 -1.02
C VAL A 220 3.57 0.28 -1.36
N ALA A 221 4.56 -0.50 -0.97
CA ALA A 221 5.93 -0.41 -1.47
C ALA A 221 6.38 -1.79 -1.93
N TYR A 222 7.28 -1.82 -2.91
CA TYR A 222 7.92 -3.02 -3.41
C TYR A 222 9.43 -2.85 -3.36
N THR A 223 10.13 -3.87 -2.84
CA THR A 223 11.60 -3.90 -2.80
C THR A 223 12.11 -4.95 -3.77
N ASP A 224 12.84 -4.46 -4.77
CA ASP A 224 13.66 -5.26 -5.68
C ASP A 224 14.74 -6.00 -4.86
N PRO A 225 14.95 -7.33 -5.01
CA PRO A 225 15.87 -8.07 -4.15
C PRO A 225 17.31 -7.53 -4.20
N THR A 226 17.77 -7.11 -5.38
CA THR A 226 19.06 -6.44 -5.57
C THR A 226 18.92 -5.21 -6.47
N ALA A 227 20.03 -4.74 -7.06
CA ALA A 227 20.02 -3.63 -8.02
C ALA A 227 20.22 -4.11 -9.47
N GLY A 228 20.30 -5.43 -9.67
CA GLY A 228 20.40 -6.07 -10.97
C GLY A 228 19.35 -7.16 -11.09
N ASN A 229 19.31 -7.80 -12.26
CA ASN A 229 18.23 -8.72 -12.58
C ASN A 229 18.24 -9.99 -11.70
N ASP A 230 17.09 -10.29 -11.09
CA ASP A 230 16.87 -11.31 -10.09
C ASP A 230 15.69 -12.19 -10.48
N ILE A 231 15.89 -13.51 -10.47
CA ILE A 231 14.86 -14.49 -10.84
C ILE A 231 13.57 -14.40 -10.00
N ASN A 232 13.59 -13.75 -8.82
CA ASN A 232 12.43 -13.56 -7.97
C ASN A 232 12.09 -12.06 -7.76
N ALA A 233 12.34 -11.22 -8.75
CA ALA A 233 11.84 -9.86 -8.85
C ALA A 233 10.53 -9.77 -9.65
N ILE A 234 9.88 -8.60 -9.64
CA ILE A 234 8.88 -8.26 -10.65
C ILE A 234 9.66 -7.99 -11.93
N GLN A 235 9.52 -8.84 -12.93
CA GLN A 235 10.34 -8.77 -14.12
C GLN A 235 9.54 -9.03 -15.39
N ASP A 236 10.06 -8.56 -16.52
CA ASP A 236 9.51 -8.88 -17.84
C ASP A 236 9.81 -10.34 -18.23
N LEU A 237 9.33 -10.75 -19.42
CA LEU A 237 9.53 -12.10 -19.94
C LEU A 237 10.99 -12.49 -20.26
N VAL A 238 11.90 -11.52 -20.34
CA VAL A 238 13.33 -11.77 -20.60
C VAL A 238 14.21 -11.56 -19.36
N GLY A 239 13.60 -11.20 -18.23
CA GLY A 239 14.22 -11.05 -16.93
C GLY A 239 14.81 -9.66 -16.67
N ASN A 240 14.27 -8.57 -17.23
CA ASN A 240 14.59 -7.23 -16.74
C ASN A 240 13.69 -6.86 -15.56
N ASP A 241 14.31 -6.39 -14.48
CA ASP A 241 13.61 -6.15 -13.22
C ASP A 241 12.99 -4.75 -13.15
N ALA A 242 11.74 -4.71 -12.71
CA ALA A 242 11.11 -3.48 -12.29
C ALA A 242 11.84 -2.92 -11.07
N ALA A 243 12.16 -1.63 -11.10
CA ALA A 243 12.78 -0.96 -9.97
C ALA A 243 11.91 -1.04 -8.71
N SER A 244 12.56 -0.97 -7.54
CA SER A 244 11.88 -0.81 -6.25
C SER A 244 10.85 0.33 -6.28
N LEU A 245 9.62 0.04 -5.85
CA LEU A 245 8.55 1.01 -5.74
C LEU A 245 8.59 1.66 -4.34
N PRO A 246 8.85 2.98 -4.23
CA PRO A 246 8.71 3.68 -2.95
C PRO A 246 7.26 3.63 -2.45
N VAL A 247 7.04 4.01 -1.19
CA VAL A 247 5.68 4.07 -0.61
C VAL A 247 4.75 4.87 -1.51
N THR A 248 3.77 4.19 -2.08
CA THR A 248 2.84 4.71 -3.08
C THR A 248 1.42 4.54 -2.59
N THR A 249 0.60 5.58 -2.75
CA THR A 249 -0.83 5.55 -2.41
C THR A 249 -1.59 4.65 -3.38
N VAL A 250 -2.51 3.87 -2.84
CA VAL A 250 -3.32 2.90 -3.59
C VAL A 250 -4.76 3.39 -3.65
N THR A 251 -5.41 3.22 -4.80
CA THR A 251 -6.86 3.46 -4.92
C THR A 251 -7.60 2.33 -4.21
N ASN A 252 -8.43 2.66 -3.23
CA ASN A 252 -9.21 1.68 -2.47
C ASN A 252 -10.64 1.60 -3.03
N ASP A 253 -10.92 0.62 -3.89
CA ASP A 253 -12.27 0.37 -4.45
C ASP A 253 -13.08 -0.61 -3.58
N SER A 254 -12.62 -0.94 -2.37
CA SER A 254 -13.36 -1.80 -1.46
C SER A 254 -14.74 -1.23 -1.16
N VAL A 255 -15.75 -2.10 -1.18
CA VAL A 255 -17.12 -1.79 -0.76
C VAL A 255 -17.46 -2.40 0.59
N VAL A 256 -16.49 -3.05 1.25
CA VAL A 256 -16.67 -3.63 2.58
C VAL A 256 -16.62 -2.51 3.60
N LEU A 257 -17.69 -2.34 4.39
CA LEU A 257 -17.72 -1.30 5.42
C LEU A 257 -16.86 -1.71 6.62
N ASP A 258 -16.14 -0.73 7.17
CA ASP A 258 -15.55 -0.87 8.49
C ASP A 258 -16.64 -0.72 9.55
N THR A 259 -16.66 -1.62 10.52
CA THR A 259 -17.59 -1.58 11.64
C THR A 259 -16.89 -1.72 12.98
N THR A 260 -15.56 -1.70 12.99
CA THR A 260 -14.77 -1.81 14.22
C THR A 260 -14.45 -0.41 14.72
N ALA A 261 -14.87 -0.12 15.95
CA ALA A 261 -14.58 1.15 16.58
C ALA A 261 -13.23 1.15 17.32
N PRO A 262 -12.59 2.33 17.49
CA PRO A 262 -11.39 2.45 18.30
C PRO A 262 -11.61 1.99 19.74
N THR A 263 -10.63 1.28 20.26
CA THR A 263 -10.59 0.78 21.64
C THR A 263 -9.42 1.41 22.39
N PHE A 264 -9.69 1.83 23.63
CA PHE A 264 -8.71 2.45 24.50
C PHE A 264 -7.61 1.45 24.91
N VAL A 265 -6.36 1.91 24.86
CA VAL A 265 -5.16 1.10 25.18
C VAL A 265 -4.50 1.59 26.47
N SER A 266 -4.22 2.89 26.58
CA SER A 266 -3.50 3.46 27.73
C SER A 266 -3.73 4.97 27.87
N ALA A 267 -3.40 5.50 29.05
CA ALA A 267 -3.40 6.94 29.29
C ALA A 267 -2.18 7.33 30.14
N VAL A 268 -1.48 8.39 29.72
CA VAL A 268 -0.24 8.85 30.35
C VAL A 268 -0.19 10.38 30.44
N VAL A 269 0.14 10.91 31.61
CA VAL A 269 0.48 12.34 31.81
C VAL A 269 1.94 12.56 31.43
N ASP A 270 2.22 13.63 30.70
CA ASP A 270 3.57 13.97 30.26
C ASP A 270 4.49 14.43 31.40
N PRO A 271 5.82 14.47 31.20
CA PRO A 271 6.77 14.87 32.24
C PRO A 271 6.57 16.30 32.79
N LEU A 272 5.96 17.19 32.02
CA LEU A 272 5.64 18.56 32.45
C LEU A 272 4.32 18.66 33.22
N GLY A 273 3.54 17.57 33.28
CA GLY A 273 2.26 17.51 33.98
C GLY A 273 1.14 18.33 33.34
N LEU A 274 1.30 18.78 32.10
CA LEU A 274 0.36 19.70 31.43
C LEU A 274 -0.42 19.03 30.30
N SER A 275 -0.03 17.84 29.89
CA SER A 275 -0.74 17.08 28.86
C SER A 275 -1.05 15.67 29.32
N LEU A 276 -2.22 15.16 28.94
CA LEU A 276 -2.64 13.78 29.13
C LEU A 276 -2.90 13.15 27.77
N THR A 277 -2.16 12.11 27.42
CA THR A 277 -2.32 11.37 26.16
C THR A 277 -3.10 10.09 26.40
N LEU A 278 -4.22 9.91 25.69
CA LEU A 278 -4.97 8.67 25.59
C LEU A 278 -4.58 7.98 24.28
N THR A 279 -4.14 6.74 24.34
CA THR A 279 -3.76 5.93 23.18
C THR A 279 -4.84 4.91 22.85
N TYR A 280 -5.15 4.77 21.57
CA TYR A 280 -6.12 3.81 21.02
C TYR A 280 -5.41 2.76 20.15
N ASN A 281 -6.10 1.67 19.84
CA ASN A 281 -5.56 0.55 19.06
C ASN A 281 -5.51 0.80 17.54
N GLU A 282 -6.04 1.91 17.08
CA GLU A 282 -6.12 2.26 15.65
C GLU A 282 -6.02 3.76 15.42
N LEU A 283 -5.86 4.12 14.14
CA LEU A 283 -5.73 5.50 13.71
C LEU A 283 -7.07 6.23 13.87
N LEU A 284 -7.03 7.42 14.48
CA LEU A 284 -8.20 8.21 14.75
C LEU A 284 -8.41 9.30 13.68
N ASP A 285 -9.64 9.77 13.53
CA ASP A 285 -9.96 10.95 12.74
C ASP A 285 -9.32 12.20 13.35
N PHE A 286 -8.39 12.79 12.61
CA PHE A 286 -7.65 14.00 12.98
C PHE A 286 -8.20 15.27 12.31
N ASN A 287 -9.35 15.19 11.65
CA ASN A 287 -10.03 16.35 11.10
C ASN A 287 -10.40 17.32 12.24
N LEU A 288 -9.91 18.56 12.16
CA LEU A 288 -10.10 19.58 13.19
C LEU A 288 -11.59 19.95 13.42
N LEU A 289 -12.48 19.64 12.47
CA LEU A 289 -13.92 19.86 12.60
C LEU A 289 -14.64 18.69 13.29
N HIS A 290 -13.96 17.56 13.50
CA HIS A 290 -14.55 16.32 14.01
C HIS A 290 -14.02 15.95 15.41
N LEU A 291 -13.30 16.87 16.07
CA LEU A 291 -12.67 16.57 17.35
C LEU A 291 -13.70 16.53 18.49
N PRO A 292 -13.52 15.63 19.47
CA PRO A 292 -14.35 15.64 20.66
C PRO A 292 -14.17 16.92 21.47
N ALA A 293 -15.28 17.39 22.02
CA ALA A 293 -15.28 18.58 22.87
C ALA A 293 -14.47 18.32 24.15
N ALA A 294 -13.74 19.34 24.64
CA ALA A 294 -13.01 19.24 25.90
C ALA A 294 -13.90 18.83 27.10
N GLY A 295 -15.19 19.21 27.07
CA GLY A 295 -16.18 18.83 28.07
C GLY A 295 -16.59 17.35 28.07
N SER A 296 -16.24 16.58 27.02
CA SER A 296 -16.44 15.13 26.97
C SER A 296 -15.46 14.36 27.85
N PHE A 297 -14.43 15.04 28.36
CA PHE A 297 -13.39 14.45 29.20
C PHE A 297 -13.52 14.92 30.65
N ALA A 298 -13.55 13.98 31.58
CA ALA A 298 -13.49 14.25 33.01
C ALA A 298 -12.15 13.76 33.55
N VAL A 299 -11.24 14.70 33.83
CA VAL A 299 -9.93 14.41 34.44
C VAL A 299 -9.98 14.75 35.92
N THR A 300 -9.48 13.86 36.77
CA THR A 300 -9.24 14.15 38.18
C THR A 300 -7.79 13.89 38.57
N VAL A 301 -7.26 14.73 39.45
CA VAL A 301 -5.88 14.72 39.93
C VAL A 301 -5.93 14.91 41.44
N GLY A 302 -5.39 13.96 42.20
CA GLY A 302 -5.47 14.00 43.66
C GLY A 302 -6.90 14.01 44.22
N GLY A 303 -7.87 13.51 43.44
CA GLY A 303 -9.31 13.55 43.76
C GLY A 303 -10.04 14.84 43.36
N GLN A 304 -9.33 15.85 42.85
CA GLN A 304 -9.91 17.12 42.41
C GLN A 304 -10.07 17.15 40.89
N SER A 305 -11.16 17.74 40.38
CA SER A 305 -11.38 17.86 38.94
C SER A 305 -10.43 18.88 38.32
N VAL A 306 -9.82 18.49 37.20
CA VAL A 306 -8.96 19.37 36.38
C VAL A 306 -9.65 19.64 35.05
N THR A 307 -9.76 20.91 34.69
CA THR A 307 -10.36 21.32 33.42
C THR A 307 -9.45 20.95 32.25
N VAL A 308 -10.02 20.33 31.23
CA VAL A 308 -9.37 20.14 29.92
C VAL A 308 -9.54 21.42 29.10
N THR A 309 -8.46 21.99 28.61
CA THR A 309 -8.44 23.27 27.87
C THR A 309 -8.29 23.10 26.37
N GLY A 310 -7.91 21.91 25.91
CA GLY A 310 -7.73 21.59 24.51
C GLY A 310 -7.70 20.10 24.26
N VAL A 311 -8.10 19.70 23.05
CA VAL A 311 -8.11 18.32 22.57
C VAL A 311 -7.46 18.32 21.19
N VAL A 312 -6.48 17.44 20.98
CA VAL A 312 -5.82 17.24 19.69
C VAL A 312 -5.79 15.75 19.39
N VAL A 313 -6.11 15.36 18.17
CA VAL A 313 -5.94 14.00 17.69
C VAL A 313 -4.70 13.93 16.79
N ALA A 314 -3.80 13.01 17.08
CA ALA A 314 -2.59 12.79 16.29
C ALA A 314 -2.27 11.29 16.23
N GLY A 315 -2.39 10.70 15.04
CA GLY A 315 -2.24 9.26 14.90
C GLY A 315 -3.34 8.52 15.64
N ASN A 316 -2.95 7.59 16.51
CA ASN A 316 -3.85 6.85 17.39
C ASN A 316 -4.02 7.48 18.79
N ASN A 317 -3.62 8.74 18.95
CA ASN A 317 -3.60 9.41 20.24
C ASN A 317 -4.57 10.58 20.29
N VAL A 318 -5.27 10.70 21.43
CA VAL A 318 -5.97 11.92 21.85
C VAL A 318 -5.13 12.60 22.92
N VAL A 319 -4.64 13.81 22.64
CA VAL A 319 -3.82 14.61 23.57
C VAL A 319 -4.70 15.71 24.16
N LEU A 320 -4.88 15.64 25.48
CA LEU A 320 -5.63 16.62 26.27
C LEU A 320 -4.66 17.62 26.89
N SER A 321 -4.96 18.91 26.77
CA SER A 321 -4.27 19.96 27.54
C SER A 321 -4.96 20.18 28.89
N LEU A 322 -4.20 20.22 29.98
CA LEU A 322 -4.71 20.37 31.34
C LEU A 322 -4.56 21.81 31.84
N ALA A 323 -5.57 22.34 32.52
CA ALA A 323 -5.55 23.69 33.06
C ALA A 323 -4.58 23.87 34.24
N THR A 324 -4.30 22.79 34.97
CA THR A 324 -3.42 22.77 36.13
C THR A 324 -2.36 21.71 35.96
N VAL A 325 -1.14 22.02 36.38
CA VAL A 325 -0.02 21.08 36.37
C VAL A 325 -0.32 19.92 37.31
N VAL A 326 -0.17 18.71 36.81
CA VAL A 326 -0.13 17.47 37.60
C VAL A 326 1.27 17.32 38.17
N THR A 327 1.39 17.20 39.49
CA THR A 327 2.68 16.95 40.14
C THR A 327 2.96 15.46 40.29
N ALA A 328 4.23 15.12 40.45
CA ALA A 328 4.72 13.76 40.62
C ALA A 328 4.02 13.07 41.79
N GLY A 329 3.54 11.85 41.58
CA GLY A 329 2.91 11.03 42.61
C GLY A 329 1.43 11.30 42.86
N GLN A 330 0.85 12.36 42.28
CA GLN A 330 -0.60 12.55 42.35
C GLN A 330 -1.34 11.44 41.58
N PRO A 331 -2.39 10.83 42.15
CA PRO A 331 -3.22 9.89 41.42
C PRO A 331 -4.04 10.64 40.37
N VAL A 332 -4.03 10.13 39.13
CA VAL A 332 -4.76 10.73 38.01
C VAL A 332 -5.77 9.74 37.48
N THR A 333 -6.97 10.21 37.17
CA THR A 333 -7.97 9.43 36.43
C THR A 333 -8.54 10.24 35.28
N VAL A 334 -9.01 9.53 34.25
CA VAL A 334 -9.75 10.10 33.13
C VAL A 334 -10.98 9.26 32.83
N ALA A 335 -12.06 9.92 32.47
CA ALA A 335 -13.21 9.32 31.80
C ALA A 335 -13.50 10.10 30.52
N TYR A 336 -14.02 9.42 29.51
CA TYR A 336 -14.49 10.00 28.26
C TYR A 336 -15.96 9.62 28.05
N THR A 337 -16.78 10.60 27.70
CA THR A 337 -18.19 10.39 27.37
C THR A 337 -18.40 10.66 25.89
N ASP A 338 -18.79 9.61 25.17
CA ASP A 338 -19.30 9.70 23.81
C ASP A 338 -20.54 10.62 23.79
N PRO A 339 -20.56 11.68 22.95
CA PRO A 339 -21.67 12.63 22.93
C PRO A 339 -23.03 11.98 22.62
N THR A 340 -23.04 10.90 21.85
CA THR A 340 -24.26 10.16 21.54
C THR A 340 -24.09 8.66 21.74
N ALA A 341 -25.12 7.88 21.37
CA ALA A 341 -25.11 6.42 21.53
C ALA A 341 -24.76 5.69 20.22
N GLY A 342 -24.51 6.42 19.14
CA GLY A 342 -24.11 5.88 17.85
C GLY A 342 -23.19 6.88 17.16
N ASN A 343 -22.74 6.55 15.95
CA ASN A 343 -21.68 7.30 15.31
C ASN A 343 -22.02 8.78 15.08
N ASP A 344 -21.17 9.69 15.57
CA ASP A 344 -21.27 11.12 15.39
C ASP A 344 -19.92 11.83 15.27
N ILE A 345 -19.94 12.93 14.53
CA ILE A 345 -18.74 13.66 14.11
C ILE A 345 -17.97 14.31 15.26
N ASN A 346 -18.46 14.32 16.51
CA ASN A 346 -17.76 14.91 17.65
C ASN A 346 -17.34 13.85 18.69
N ALA A 347 -17.33 12.57 18.32
CA ALA A 347 -16.75 11.51 19.13
C ALA A 347 -15.25 11.31 18.85
N ILE A 348 -14.57 10.56 19.73
CA ILE A 348 -13.31 9.92 19.37
C ILE A 348 -13.68 8.82 18.38
N GLN A 349 -13.24 8.94 17.14
CA GLN A 349 -13.68 8.04 16.07
C GLN A 349 -12.51 7.66 15.15
N ASP A 350 -12.66 6.54 14.44
CA ASP A 350 -11.74 6.13 13.40
C ASP A 350 -11.88 7.01 12.13
N LEU A 351 -11.06 6.76 11.11
CA LEU A 351 -11.10 7.52 9.86
C LEU A 351 -12.39 7.38 9.04
N VAL A 352 -13.23 6.39 9.32
CA VAL A 352 -14.49 6.17 8.59
C VAL A 352 -15.73 6.52 9.43
N GLY A 353 -15.51 7.02 10.66
CA GLY A 353 -16.54 7.50 11.57
C GLY A 353 -17.17 6.42 12.44
N ASN A 354 -16.45 5.36 12.85
CA ASN A 354 -16.88 4.51 13.96
C ASN A 354 -16.42 5.08 15.29
N ASP A 355 -17.35 5.23 16.24
CA ASP A 355 -17.07 5.90 17.50
C ASP A 355 -16.53 4.95 18.54
N ALA A 356 -15.44 5.38 19.19
CA ALA A 356 -14.95 4.75 20.39
C ALA A 356 -15.99 4.86 21.50
N ALA A 357 -16.26 3.73 22.17
CA ALA A 357 -17.17 3.71 23.29
C ALA A 357 -16.73 4.67 24.41
N SER A 358 -17.70 5.18 25.17
CA SER A 358 -17.43 5.94 26.40
C SER A 358 -16.46 5.18 27.32
N LEU A 359 -15.41 5.87 27.76
CA LEU A 359 -14.40 5.32 28.68
C LEU A 359 -14.86 5.57 30.12
N PRO A 360 -15.14 4.52 30.92
CA PRO A 360 -15.37 4.70 32.34
C PRO A 360 -14.13 5.26 33.05
N VAL A 361 -14.29 5.72 34.29
CA VAL A 361 -13.17 6.24 35.10
C VAL A 361 -12.02 5.24 35.12
N THR A 362 -10.91 5.66 34.51
CA THR A 362 -9.73 4.84 34.28
C THR A 362 -8.52 5.52 34.91
N THR A 363 -7.67 4.74 35.58
CA THR A 363 -6.43 5.23 36.16
C THR A 363 -5.41 5.57 35.07
N VAL A 364 -4.70 6.67 35.27
CA VAL A 364 -3.71 7.20 34.33
C VAL A 364 -2.32 7.05 34.93
N THR A 365 -1.34 6.67 34.10
CA THR A 365 0.07 6.67 34.51
C THR A 365 0.56 8.12 34.59
N ASN A 366 1.07 8.53 35.74
CA ASN A 366 1.58 9.88 35.95
C ASN A 366 3.11 9.90 35.84
N ASP A 367 3.63 10.29 34.67
CA ASP A 367 5.07 10.42 34.44
C ASP A 367 5.59 11.84 34.72
N SER A 368 4.76 12.70 35.33
CA SER A 368 5.19 14.05 35.72
C SER A 368 6.39 14.00 36.65
N VAL A 369 7.38 14.84 36.36
CA VAL A 369 8.55 15.06 37.22
C VAL A 369 8.45 16.38 38.00
N VAL A 370 7.34 17.10 37.86
CA VAL A 370 7.10 18.36 38.59
C VAL A 370 6.83 18.03 40.04
N LEU A 371 7.68 18.52 40.95
CA LEU A 371 7.50 18.29 42.38
C LEU A 371 6.41 19.19 42.94
N ASP A 372 5.64 18.67 43.90
CA ASP A 372 4.80 19.51 44.74
C ASP A 372 5.66 20.23 45.78
N THR A 373 5.59 21.56 45.79
CA THR A 373 6.32 22.41 46.76
C THR A 373 5.38 23.13 47.72
N THR A 374 4.08 22.87 47.63
CA THR A 374 3.06 23.52 48.45
C THR A 374 2.80 22.65 49.67
N ALA A 375 2.70 23.26 50.85
CA ALA A 375 2.42 22.51 52.07
C ALA A 375 0.90 22.34 52.27
N PRO A 376 0.45 21.22 52.87
CA PRO A 376 -0.94 21.03 53.25
C PRO A 376 -1.44 22.14 54.17
N THR A 377 -2.63 22.64 53.86
CA THR A 377 -3.34 23.65 54.65
C THR A 377 -4.59 23.05 55.29
N PHE A 378 -4.82 23.42 56.55
CA PHE A 378 -5.96 22.96 57.32
C PHE A 378 -7.27 23.59 56.79
N VAL A 379 -8.30 22.76 56.61
CA VAL A 379 -9.62 23.16 56.09
C VAL A 379 -10.68 23.14 57.20
N SER A 380 -10.82 22.03 57.91
CA SER A 380 -11.86 21.86 58.92
C SER A 380 -11.52 20.82 59.97
N ALA A 381 -12.21 20.86 61.10
CA ALA A 381 -12.14 19.82 62.12
C ALA A 381 -13.55 19.46 62.60
N VAL A 382 -13.85 18.17 62.69
CA VAL A 382 -15.17 17.67 63.09
C VAL A 382 -14.99 16.52 64.09
N VAL A 383 -15.68 16.61 65.22
CA VAL A 383 -15.81 15.49 66.15
C VAL A 383 -16.91 14.56 65.64
N ASP A 384 -16.67 13.26 65.69
CA ASP A 384 -17.67 12.27 65.28
C ASP A 384 -18.91 12.29 66.20
N PRO A 385 -20.06 11.72 65.77
CA PRO A 385 -21.28 11.69 66.57
C PRO A 385 -21.16 10.95 67.91
N LEU A 386 -20.16 10.08 68.06
CA LEU A 386 -19.90 9.33 69.30
C LEU A 386 -18.99 10.10 70.27
N GLY A 387 -18.41 11.22 69.85
CA GLY A 387 -17.47 12.01 70.63
C GLY A 387 -16.10 11.35 70.84
N LEU A 388 -15.79 10.29 70.10
CA LEU A 388 -14.60 9.45 70.31
C LEU A 388 -13.47 9.74 69.33
N SER A 389 -13.77 10.39 68.21
CA SER A 389 -12.76 10.78 67.24
C SER A 389 -12.91 12.22 66.77
N LEU A 390 -11.78 12.83 66.44
CA LEU A 390 -11.68 14.16 65.84
C LEU A 390 -11.01 14.02 64.47
N THR A 391 -11.74 14.34 63.41
CA THR A 391 -11.22 14.36 62.04
C THR A 391 -10.77 15.77 61.67
N LEU A 392 -9.50 15.93 61.33
CA LEU A 392 -8.93 17.14 60.72
C LEU A 392 -8.86 16.92 59.21
N THR A 393 -9.47 17.81 58.43
CA THR A 393 -9.44 17.77 56.96
C THR A 393 -8.49 18.82 56.43
N TYR A 394 -7.64 18.43 55.48
CA TYR A 394 -6.70 19.28 54.77
C TYR A 394 -7.12 19.46 53.31
N ASN A 395 -6.51 20.43 52.62
CA ASN A 395 -6.84 20.78 51.23
C ASN A 395 -6.23 19.83 50.18
N GLU A 396 -5.40 18.87 50.60
CA GLU A 396 -4.70 17.95 49.71
C GLU A 396 -4.56 16.56 50.35
N LEU A 397 -4.19 15.57 49.54
CA LEU A 397 -3.90 14.22 50.02
C LEU A 397 -2.66 14.24 50.91
N LEU A 398 -2.74 13.58 52.05
CA LEU A 398 -1.64 13.48 53.00
C LEU A 398 -0.89 12.16 52.80
N ASP A 399 0.38 12.13 53.20
CA ASP A 399 1.16 10.89 53.22
C ASP A 399 0.56 9.92 54.25
N PHE A 400 0.06 8.79 53.75
CA PHE A 400 -0.55 7.72 54.54
C PHE A 400 0.41 6.54 54.78
N ASN A 401 1.69 6.69 54.44
CA ASN A 401 2.71 5.70 54.75
C ASN A 401 2.79 5.50 56.28
N LEU A 402 2.61 4.25 56.72
CA LEU A 402 2.58 3.88 58.14
C LEU A 402 3.88 4.24 58.88
N LEU A 403 4.99 4.46 58.18
CA LEU A 403 6.26 4.90 58.75
C LEU A 403 6.40 6.42 58.89
N HIS A 404 5.52 7.21 58.25
CA HIS A 404 5.58 8.68 58.23
C HIS A 404 4.42 9.35 58.96
N LEU A 405 3.56 8.57 59.64
CA LEU A 405 2.43 9.12 60.37
C LEU A 405 2.88 10.04 61.52
N PRO A 406 2.19 11.17 61.77
CA PRO A 406 2.48 12.02 62.90
C PRO A 406 2.28 11.28 64.22
N ALA A 407 3.20 11.44 65.17
CA ALA A 407 3.05 10.84 66.50
C ALA A 407 1.85 11.46 67.24
N ALA A 408 1.11 10.65 68.01
CA ALA A 408 -0.05 11.13 68.79
C ALA A 408 0.29 12.29 69.73
N GLY A 409 1.52 12.34 70.27
CA GLY A 409 2.00 13.43 71.12
C GLY A 409 2.22 14.77 70.40
N SER A 410 2.18 14.79 69.07
CA SER A 410 2.27 16.02 68.25
C SER A 410 0.96 16.82 68.27
N PHE A 411 -0.13 16.21 68.75
CA PHE A 411 -1.44 16.83 68.83
C PHE A 411 -1.82 17.13 70.28
N ALA A 412 -2.20 18.38 70.55
CA ALA A 412 -2.77 18.81 71.81
C ALA A 412 -4.27 19.09 71.62
N VAL A 413 -5.12 18.22 72.17
CA VAL A 413 -6.58 18.38 72.12
C VAL A 413 -7.08 18.82 73.49
N THR A 414 -7.94 19.84 73.53
CA THR A 414 -8.68 20.20 74.76
C THR A 414 -10.19 20.12 74.54
N VAL A 415 -10.90 19.68 75.58
CA VAL A 415 -12.36 19.53 75.59
C VAL A 415 -12.88 20.18 76.87
N GLY A 416 -13.72 21.22 76.73
CA GLY A 416 -14.15 22.02 77.87
C GLY A 416 -12.99 22.73 78.61
N GLY A 417 -11.86 22.95 77.92
CA GLY A 417 -10.64 23.53 78.51
C GLY A 417 -9.72 22.54 79.23
N GLN A 418 -10.07 21.25 79.31
CA GLN A 418 -9.19 20.21 79.85
C GLN A 418 -8.48 19.42 78.74
N SER A 419 -7.22 19.06 78.97
CA SER A 419 -6.43 18.28 78.02
C SER A 419 -6.98 16.87 77.87
N VAL A 420 -7.11 16.40 76.63
CA VAL A 420 -7.51 15.04 76.28
C VAL A 420 -6.37 14.35 75.56
N THR A 421 -5.99 13.16 76.03
CA THR A 421 -4.94 12.36 75.40
C THR A 421 -5.42 11.83 74.04
N VAL A 422 -4.60 12.01 73.01
CA VAL A 422 -4.77 11.35 71.72
C VAL A 422 -4.18 9.95 71.81
N THR A 423 -4.99 8.93 71.55
CA THR A 423 -4.61 7.51 71.68
C THR A 423 -4.23 6.86 70.35
N GLY A 424 -4.54 7.51 69.24
CA GLY A 424 -4.23 7.02 67.91
C GLY A 424 -4.34 8.13 66.86
N VAL A 425 -3.58 7.99 65.78
CA VAL A 425 -3.57 8.87 64.63
C VAL A 425 -3.67 8.00 63.39
N VAL A 426 -4.64 8.29 62.51
CA VAL A 426 -4.78 7.64 61.20
C VAL A 426 -4.82 8.71 60.14
N VAL A 427 -4.02 8.55 59.09
CA VAL A 427 -4.10 9.40 57.89
C VAL A 427 -4.80 8.61 56.79
N ALA A 428 -5.86 9.17 56.22
CA ALA A 428 -6.62 8.56 55.13
C ALA A 428 -7.12 9.63 54.17
N GLY A 429 -6.63 9.59 52.93
CA GLY A 429 -6.91 10.64 51.94
C GLY A 429 -6.38 11.98 52.43
N ASN A 430 -7.25 12.97 52.55
CA ASN A 430 -6.96 14.31 53.05
C ASN A 430 -7.25 14.51 54.54
N ASN A 431 -7.54 13.42 55.26
CA ASN A 431 -7.96 13.47 56.66
C ASN A 431 -6.91 12.90 57.61
N VAL A 432 -6.73 13.58 58.75
CA VAL A 432 -6.10 13.05 59.96
C VAL A 432 -7.20 12.75 60.98
N VAL A 433 -7.38 11.48 61.34
CA VAL A 433 -8.35 11.05 62.35
C VAL A 433 -7.63 10.77 63.65
N LEU A 434 -7.97 11.54 64.69
CA LEU A 434 -7.44 11.41 66.05
C LEU A 434 -8.42 10.62 66.91
N SER A 435 -7.96 9.54 67.54
CA SER A 435 -8.72 8.82 68.57
C SER A 435 -8.54 9.51 69.92
N LEU A 436 -9.64 9.79 70.63
CA LEU A 436 -9.63 10.51 71.90
C LEU A 436 -9.79 9.55 73.08
N ALA A 437 -9.01 9.75 74.15
CA ALA A 437 -9.10 8.93 75.37
C ALA A 437 -10.40 9.12 76.16
N THR A 438 -11.10 10.23 75.93
CA THR A 438 -12.33 10.59 76.64
C THR A 438 -13.38 11.09 75.65
N VAL A 439 -14.64 10.69 75.86
CA VAL A 439 -15.77 11.11 75.03
C VAL A 439 -15.99 12.62 75.14
N VAL A 440 -16.06 13.29 73.99
CA VAL A 440 -16.56 14.67 73.87
C VAL A 440 -18.08 14.67 74.01
N THR A 441 -18.60 15.37 75.02
CA THR A 441 -20.05 15.51 75.21
C THR A 441 -20.59 16.75 74.50
N ALA A 442 -21.85 16.69 74.06
CA ALA A 442 -22.47 17.75 73.29
C ALA A 442 -22.37 19.13 73.98
N GLY A 443 -21.98 20.14 73.21
CA GLY A 443 -21.86 21.52 73.68
C GLY A 443 -20.54 21.87 74.36
N GLN A 444 -19.61 20.93 74.57
CA GLN A 444 -18.27 21.26 75.04
C GLN A 444 -17.42 21.87 73.92
N PRO A 445 -16.70 22.98 74.17
CA PRO A 445 -15.76 23.53 73.19
C PRO A 445 -14.58 22.57 73.04
N VAL A 446 -14.18 22.32 71.78
CA VAL A 446 -13.01 21.51 71.44
C VAL A 446 -11.99 22.39 70.75
N THR A 447 -10.73 22.30 71.20
CA THR A 447 -9.59 22.90 70.50
C THR A 447 -8.57 21.83 70.16
N VAL A 448 -7.85 22.02 69.07
CA VAL A 448 -6.75 21.16 68.64
C VAL A 448 -5.60 22.03 68.17
N ALA A 449 -4.39 21.63 68.55
CA ALA A 449 -3.16 22.19 68.02
C ALA A 449 -2.26 21.06 67.53
N TYR A 450 -1.52 21.31 66.46
CA TYR A 450 -0.48 20.43 65.94
C TYR A 450 0.88 21.11 66.10
N THR A 451 1.88 20.35 66.57
CA THR A 451 3.27 20.80 66.66
C THR A 451 4.12 19.92 65.77
N ASP A 452 4.81 20.55 64.82
CA ASP A 452 5.76 19.87 63.93
C ASP A 452 6.95 19.30 64.75
N PRO A 453 7.22 17.99 64.67
CA PRO A 453 8.40 17.39 65.31
C PRO A 453 9.67 17.79 64.54
N THR A 454 10.38 18.80 65.07
CA THR A 454 11.67 19.28 64.55
C THR A 454 12.78 18.24 64.57
#